data_AF-A0A101GB22-F1
#
_entry.id   AF-A0A101GB22-F1
#
_cell.length_a   1.000
_cell.length_b   1.000
_cell.length_c   1.000
_cell.angle_alpha   90.00
_cell.angle_beta   90.00
_cell.angle_gamma   90.00
#
_symmetry.space_group_name_H-M   'P 1'
#
loop_
_entity.id
_entity.type
_entity.pdbx_description
1 polymer ?
#
loop_
_entity_poly.entity_id
_entity_poly.type
_entity_poly.pdbx_seq_one_letter_code
_entity_poly.pdbx_strand_id
1 'polypeptide(L)'
;MVDIINVKRYKKGLKARIRYIHGVWGNAVNYAFYEDAIRYASETDKGLPQFYLLLDNSEIIGCAALITNDFVNRHDLYARVVCFYADKAYKRNQFGSLLLDHAVQYAGNAGFHAARFIIMNSKEGTIR
;
A
#
# COMPACT_ATOMS: atom_id res chain seq x y z
N MET A 1 17.70 -9.37 -2.63
CA MET A 1 17.10 -8.90 -3.91
C MET A 1 15.77 -8.30 -3.55
N VAL A 2 15.51 -7.07 -3.99
CA VAL A 2 14.29 -6.36 -3.64
C VAL A 2 13.21 -6.62 -4.67
N ASP A 3 12.02 -6.99 -4.21
CA ASP A 3 10.87 -7.29 -5.06
C ASP A 3 9.60 -6.63 -4.52
N ILE A 4 8.69 -6.28 -5.43
CA ILE A 4 7.37 -5.72 -5.10
C ILE A 4 6.34 -6.74 -5.55
N ILE A 5 5.55 -7.21 -4.60
CA ILE A 5 4.50 -8.19 -4.89
C ILE A 5 3.14 -7.69 -4.43
N ASN A 6 2.08 -8.08 -5.15
CA ASN A 6 0.73 -7.96 -4.62
C ASN A 6 0.62 -8.78 -3.33
N VAL A 7 -0.04 -8.23 -2.32
CA VAL A 7 -0.22 -8.84 -1.00
C VAL A 7 -0.75 -10.28 -1.12
N LYS A 8 -1.62 -10.58 -2.10
CA LYS A 8 -2.21 -11.91 -2.29
C LYS A 8 -1.16 -12.98 -2.60
N ARG A 9 -0.06 -12.60 -3.26
CA ARG A 9 1.04 -13.49 -3.67
C ARG A 9 2.07 -13.77 -2.57
N TYR A 10 1.96 -13.13 -1.41
CA TYR A 10 2.92 -13.34 -0.32
C TYR A 10 2.76 -14.71 0.34
N LYS A 11 3.82 -15.52 0.31
CA LYS A 11 3.75 -16.93 0.68
C LYS A 11 3.72 -17.20 2.20
N LYS A 12 4.20 -16.28 3.05
CA LYS A 12 4.22 -16.49 4.53
C LYS A 12 2.87 -16.28 5.23
N GLY A 13 1.75 -16.39 4.50
CA GLY A 13 0.38 -16.41 5.05
C GLY A 13 -0.27 -15.04 5.26
N LEU A 14 -1.61 -15.03 5.40
CA LEU A 14 -2.44 -13.81 5.48
C LEU A 14 -2.18 -12.99 6.76
N LYS A 15 -2.04 -13.67 7.91
CA LYS A 15 -1.82 -13.03 9.21
C LYS A 15 -0.55 -12.15 9.25
N ALA A 16 0.53 -12.59 8.61
CA ALA A 16 1.78 -11.83 8.56
C ALA A 16 1.62 -10.52 7.80
N ARG A 17 0.85 -10.54 6.71
CA ARG A 17 0.59 -9.37 5.84
C ARG A 17 -0.28 -8.34 6.55
N ILE A 18 -1.38 -8.81 7.15
CA ILE A 18 -2.29 -7.97 7.94
C ILE A 18 -1.52 -7.33 9.09
N ARG A 19 -0.75 -8.13 9.85
CA ARG A 19 0.04 -7.62 10.98
C ARG A 19 1.03 -6.53 10.56
N TYR A 20 1.73 -6.70 9.46
CA TYR A 20 2.66 -5.70 8.97
C TYR A 20 1.94 -4.42 8.55
N ILE A 21 0.97 -4.53 7.64
CA ILE A 21 0.24 -3.37 7.10
C ILE A 21 -0.51 -2.62 8.23
N HIS A 22 -1.17 -3.34 9.13
CA HIS A 22 -1.83 -2.76 10.30
C HIS A 22 -0.82 -2.20 11.31
N GLY A 23 0.34 -2.81 11.48
CA GLY A 23 1.41 -2.26 12.33
C GLY A 23 1.96 -0.93 11.83
N VAL A 24 1.83 -0.68 10.52
CA VAL A 24 2.20 0.57 9.87
C VAL A 24 1.06 1.59 9.94
N TRP A 25 -0.13 1.29 9.39
CA TRP A 25 -1.21 2.28 9.25
C TRP A 25 -2.41 2.09 10.19
N GLY A 26 -2.45 0.99 10.92
CA GLY A 26 -3.53 0.63 11.82
C GLY A 26 -3.40 1.25 13.21
N ASN A 27 -4.47 1.13 13.98
CA ASN A 27 -4.55 1.52 15.38
C ASN A 27 -5.43 0.49 16.13
N ALA A 28 -5.60 0.66 17.44
CA ALA A 28 -6.29 -0.34 18.26
C ALA A 28 -7.74 -0.65 17.84
N VAL A 29 -8.40 0.24 17.10
CA VAL A 29 -9.83 0.13 16.77
C VAL A 29 -10.13 -0.23 15.31
N ASN A 30 -9.14 -0.22 14.42
CA ASN A 30 -9.36 -0.45 12.98
C ASN A 30 -8.82 -1.78 12.45
N TYR A 31 -8.40 -2.71 13.32
CA TYR A 31 -7.87 -4.01 12.92
C TYR A 31 -8.83 -4.82 12.04
N ALA A 32 -10.10 -4.94 12.46
CA ALA A 32 -11.10 -5.70 11.72
C ALA A 32 -11.30 -5.15 10.30
N PHE A 33 -11.22 -3.84 10.15
CA PHE A 33 -11.34 -3.17 8.86
C PHE A 33 -10.14 -3.46 7.94
N TYR A 34 -8.90 -3.38 8.45
CA TYR A 34 -7.70 -3.75 7.68
C TYR A 34 -7.68 -5.24 7.32
N GLU A 35 -8.11 -6.11 8.24
CA GLU A 35 -8.24 -7.53 7.96
C GLU A 35 -9.19 -7.79 6.79
N ASP A 36 -10.38 -7.18 6.80
CA ASP A 36 -11.38 -7.32 5.74
C ASP A 36 -10.85 -6.79 4.40
N ALA A 37 -10.31 -5.57 4.39
CA ALA A 37 -9.78 -4.92 3.20
C ALA A 37 -8.64 -5.72 2.55
N ILE A 38 -7.70 -6.26 3.34
CA ILE A 38 -6.55 -7.03 2.82
C ILE A 38 -7.01 -8.44 2.36
N ARG A 39 -7.97 -9.04 3.06
CA ARG A 39 -8.52 -10.35 2.71
C ARG A 39 -9.22 -10.31 1.35
N TYR A 40 -10.02 -9.29 1.12
CA TYR A 40 -10.79 -9.10 -0.12
C TYR A 40 -10.12 -8.19 -1.15
N ALA A 41 -8.85 -7.83 -0.91
CA ALA A 41 -8.06 -7.07 -1.87
C ALA A 41 -7.98 -7.77 -3.23
N SER A 42 -8.01 -6.95 -4.28
CA SER A 42 -7.87 -7.39 -5.66
C SER A 42 -6.46 -7.92 -5.92
N GLU A 43 -6.41 -9.07 -6.58
CA GLU A 43 -5.17 -9.59 -7.18
C GLU A 43 -4.98 -9.08 -8.62
N THR A 44 -6.05 -8.60 -9.26
CA THR A 44 -5.98 -8.01 -10.60
C THR A 44 -5.64 -6.53 -10.53
N ASP A 45 -4.95 -6.07 -11.56
CA ASP A 45 -4.56 -4.68 -11.78
C ASP A 45 -5.77 -3.73 -11.93
N LYS A 46 -6.94 -4.27 -12.28
CA LYS A 46 -8.18 -3.50 -12.51
C LYS A 46 -9.06 -3.35 -11.26
N GLY A 47 -8.99 -4.26 -10.29
CA GLY A 47 -9.82 -4.21 -9.07
C GLY A 47 -9.17 -3.39 -7.95
N LEU A 48 -9.97 -2.87 -7.02
CA LEU A 48 -9.52 -2.16 -5.82
C LEU A 48 -10.30 -2.66 -4.59
N PRO A 49 -9.72 -2.61 -3.37
CA PRO A 49 -8.39 -2.12 -3.03
C PRO A 49 -7.27 -3.09 -3.46
N GLN A 50 -6.07 -2.59 -3.72
CA GLN A 50 -4.86 -3.39 -3.91
C GLN A 50 -3.84 -3.05 -2.83
N PHE A 51 -3.12 -4.05 -2.35
CA PHE A 51 -2.00 -3.85 -1.44
C PHE A 51 -0.77 -4.52 -2.01
N TYR A 52 0.38 -3.92 -1.75
CA TYR A 52 1.68 -4.39 -2.19
C TYR A 52 2.63 -4.46 -1.01
N LEU A 53 3.53 -5.42 -1.06
CA LEU A 53 4.61 -5.58 -0.10
C LEU A 53 5.94 -5.43 -0.82
N LEU A 54 6.83 -4.65 -0.21
CA LEU A 54 8.23 -4.57 -0.60
C LEU A 54 8.96 -5.65 0.20
N LEU A 55 9.61 -6.57 -0.51
CA LEU A 55 10.35 -7.66 0.08
C LEU A 55 11.84 -7.50 -0.18
N ASP A 56 12.68 -7.75 0.83
CA ASP A 56 14.10 -8.08 0.62
C ASP A 56 14.37 -9.45 1.21
N ASN A 57 14.86 -10.38 0.39
CA ASN A 57 15.11 -11.77 0.79
C ASN A 57 13.90 -12.44 1.48
N SER A 58 12.68 -12.16 0.98
CA SER A 58 11.39 -12.61 1.53
C SER A 58 10.95 -12.00 2.86
N GLU A 59 11.69 -11.03 3.41
CA GLU A 59 11.26 -10.23 4.57
C GLU A 59 10.54 -8.97 4.13
N ILE A 60 9.45 -8.62 4.81
CA ILE A 60 8.67 -7.42 4.48
C ILE A 60 9.43 -6.20 5.03
N ILE A 61 9.88 -5.34 4.11
CA ILE A 61 10.62 -4.09 4.42
C ILE A 61 9.81 -2.83 4.09
N GLY A 62 8.62 -3.01 3.51
CA GLY A 62 7.68 -1.92 3.27
C GLY A 62 6.35 -2.41 2.74
N CYS A 63 5.38 -1.50 2.69
CA CYS A 63 4.07 -1.76 2.09
C CYS A 63 3.53 -0.54 1.37
N ALA A 64 2.73 -0.81 0.33
CA ALA A 64 1.95 0.19 -0.37
C ALA A 64 0.49 -0.26 -0.51
N ALA A 65 -0.44 0.68 -0.60
CA ALA A 65 -1.85 0.38 -0.88
C ALA A 65 -2.35 1.31 -1.97
N LEU A 66 -3.10 0.77 -2.93
CA LEU A 66 -3.84 1.51 -3.94
C LEU A 66 -5.33 1.35 -3.62
N ILE A 67 -5.98 2.45 -3.25
CA ILE A 67 -7.37 2.43 -2.79
C ILE A 67 -8.15 3.56 -3.46
N THR A 68 -9.44 3.35 -3.72
CA THR A 68 -10.32 4.39 -4.32
C THR A 68 -10.61 5.55 -3.37
N ASN A 69 -10.35 5.39 -2.07
CA ASN A 69 -10.71 6.37 -1.04
C ASN A 69 -9.75 6.30 0.16
N ASP A 70 -9.46 7.44 0.79
CA ASP A 70 -8.83 7.50 2.12
C ASP A 70 -9.76 6.85 3.16
N PHE A 71 -9.20 6.11 4.13
CA PHE A 71 -9.91 5.51 5.26
C PHE A 71 -10.45 6.52 6.28
N VAL A 72 -10.16 7.81 6.10
CA VAL A 72 -10.46 8.89 7.05
C VAL A 72 -11.59 9.83 6.59
N ASN A 73 -11.89 9.99 5.29
CA ASN A 73 -13.04 10.82 4.85
C ASN A 73 -13.46 10.59 3.38
N ARG A 74 -14.78 10.58 3.11
CA ARG A 74 -15.37 10.63 1.75
C ARG A 74 -15.52 12.09 1.28
N HIS A 75 -15.31 12.35 -0.01
CA HIS A 75 -16.37 12.65 -1.00
C HIS A 75 -15.74 13.22 -2.28
N ASP A 76 -16.02 12.51 -3.38
CA ASP A 76 -16.33 13.06 -4.70
C ASP A 76 -15.22 13.82 -5.41
N LEU A 77 -14.57 13.09 -6.34
CA LEU A 77 -13.58 13.52 -7.33
C LEU A 77 -12.11 13.42 -6.85
N TYR A 78 -11.33 12.69 -7.64
CA TYR A 78 -9.86 12.60 -7.70
C TYR A 78 -9.15 11.41 -7.03
N ALA A 79 -8.59 10.60 -7.94
CA ALA A 79 -7.42 9.74 -7.92
C ALA A 79 -6.91 9.11 -6.61
N ARG A 80 -7.14 7.79 -6.53
CA ARG A 80 -6.31 6.71 -5.95
C ARG A 80 -5.16 7.15 -5.03
N VAL A 81 -5.39 7.05 -3.72
CA VAL A 81 -4.38 7.26 -2.69
C VAL A 81 -3.40 6.09 -2.71
N VAL A 82 -2.11 6.40 -2.87
CA VAL A 82 -1.01 5.45 -2.65
C VAL A 82 -0.36 5.76 -1.30
N CYS A 83 -0.69 4.96 -0.29
CA CYS A 83 -0.04 5.01 1.01
C CYS A 83 1.28 4.27 0.91
N PHE A 84 2.42 4.89 1.22
CA PHE A 84 3.74 4.25 1.17
C PHE A 84 4.44 4.26 2.52
N TYR A 85 5.01 3.12 2.90
CA TYR A 85 5.94 3.01 4.01
C TYR A 85 7.10 2.06 3.65
N ALA A 86 8.32 2.49 3.96
CA ALA A 86 9.52 1.66 3.97
C ALA A 86 10.27 1.86 5.29
N ASP A 87 10.84 0.78 5.83
CA ASP A 87 11.58 0.82 7.08
C ASP A 87 12.82 1.73 6.95
N LYS A 88 13.14 2.46 8.03
CA LYS A 88 14.18 3.51 8.07
C LYS A 88 15.58 3.00 7.68
N ALA A 89 15.83 1.70 7.79
CA ALA A 89 17.10 1.08 7.41
C ALA A 89 17.32 1.01 5.88
N TYR A 90 16.25 1.15 5.07
CA TYR A 90 16.32 1.04 3.62
C TYR A 90 16.19 2.44 3.00
N LYS A 91 17.20 2.84 2.18
CA LYS A 91 17.33 4.18 1.59
C LYS A 91 16.02 4.63 0.91
N ARG A 92 15.32 5.58 1.54
CA ARG A 92 13.99 6.11 1.18
C ARG A 92 13.80 6.50 -0.30
N ASN A 93 14.85 6.95 -0.97
CA ASN A 93 14.73 7.54 -2.31
C ASN A 93 14.64 6.54 -3.46
N GLN A 94 15.21 5.33 -3.35
CA GLN A 94 15.22 4.39 -4.50
C GLN A 94 13.96 3.54 -4.57
N PHE A 95 13.38 3.17 -3.43
CA PHE A 95 12.15 2.35 -3.40
C PHE A 95 10.89 3.18 -3.60
N GLY A 96 10.92 4.45 -3.17
CA GLY A 96 9.84 5.40 -3.43
C GLY A 96 9.58 5.58 -4.92
N SER A 97 10.62 5.79 -5.73
CA SER A 97 10.48 5.95 -7.19
C SER A 97 9.98 4.68 -7.88
N LEU A 98 10.55 3.51 -7.57
CA LEU A 98 10.12 2.23 -8.15
C LEU A 98 8.63 1.93 -7.91
N LEU A 99 8.13 2.21 -6.70
CA LEU A 99 6.72 2.02 -6.36
C LEU A 99 5.83 3.11 -6.95
N LEU A 100 6.32 4.35 -7.06
CA LEU A 100 5.61 5.42 -7.72
C LEU A 100 5.43 5.09 -9.20
N ASP A 101 6.50 4.66 -9.87
CA ASP A 101 6.49 4.25 -11.27
C ASP A 101 5.52 3.08 -11.48
N HIS A 102 5.59 2.07 -10.60
CA HIS A 102 4.67 0.94 -10.61
C HIS A 102 3.21 1.40 -10.41
N ALA A 103 2.94 2.28 -9.45
CA ALA A 103 1.60 2.78 -9.19
C ALA A 103 1.06 3.68 -10.31
N VAL A 104 1.90 4.51 -10.95
CA VAL A 104 1.53 5.31 -12.13
C VAL A 104 1.15 4.39 -13.29
N GLN A 105 1.95 3.34 -13.56
CA GLN A 105 1.64 2.37 -14.60
C GLN A 105 0.31 1.65 -14.34
N TYR A 106 0.07 1.20 -13.10
CA TYR A 106 -1.18 0.52 -12.73
C TYR A 106 -2.39 1.46 -12.69
N ALA A 107 -2.21 2.74 -12.37
CA ALA A 107 -3.26 3.75 -12.49
C ALA A 107 -3.66 3.96 -13.95
N GLY A 108 -2.67 4.06 -14.86
CA GLY A 108 -2.91 4.13 -16.30
C GLY A 108 -3.64 2.91 -16.85
N ASN A 109 -3.21 1.70 -16.49
CA ASN A 109 -3.83 0.44 -16.93
C ASN A 109 -5.30 0.29 -16.50
N ALA A 110 -5.70 0.97 -15.43
CA ALA A 110 -7.07 0.95 -14.94
C ALA A 110 -7.92 2.13 -15.43
N GLY A 111 -7.41 2.95 -16.36
CA GLY A 111 -8.16 4.04 -17.01
C GLY A 111 -8.17 5.39 -16.27
N PHE A 112 -7.27 5.60 -15.31
CA PHE A 112 -7.18 6.84 -14.54
C PHE A 112 -6.15 7.79 -15.14
N HIS A 113 -6.53 9.06 -15.30
CA HIS A 113 -5.71 10.09 -15.98
C HIS A 113 -4.87 10.95 -15.01
N ALA A 114 -5.03 10.74 -13.69
CA ALA A 114 -4.24 11.37 -12.63
C ALA A 114 -4.12 10.43 -11.42
N ALA A 115 -3.02 10.53 -10.65
CA ALA A 115 -2.74 9.75 -9.43
C ALA A 115 -2.32 10.69 -8.30
N ARG A 116 -2.93 10.57 -7.10
CA ARG A 116 -2.56 11.36 -5.92
C ARG A 116 -1.79 10.47 -4.93
N PHE A 117 -0.52 10.77 -4.73
CA PHE A 117 0.34 10.02 -3.82
C PHE A 117 0.30 10.67 -2.44
N ILE A 118 0.12 9.87 -1.39
CA ILE A 118 0.24 10.33 -0.01
C ILE A 118 1.32 9.48 0.66
N ILE A 119 2.52 10.07 0.82
CA ILE A 119 3.59 9.42 1.56
C ILE A 119 3.31 9.63 3.05
N MET A 120 2.75 8.61 3.71
CA MET A 120 2.50 8.66 5.15
C MET A 120 3.70 8.11 5.92
N ASN A 121 4.36 8.96 6.70
CA ASN A 121 5.33 8.50 7.69
C ASN A 121 4.57 7.86 8.85
N SER A 122 4.64 6.54 8.97
CA SER A 122 3.82 5.76 9.90
C SER A 122 4.09 5.95 11.41
N LYS A 123 4.80 7.01 11.81
CA LYS A 123 4.99 7.39 13.23
C LYS A 123 4.94 8.89 13.52
N GLU A 124 4.76 9.74 12.52
CA GLU A 124 4.49 11.16 12.74
C GLU A 124 3.34 11.52 11.81
N GLY A 125 2.18 11.82 12.39
CA GLY A 125 0.97 12.22 11.68
C GLY A 125 1.16 13.57 11.00
N THR A 126 1.98 13.61 9.95
CA THR A 126 2.16 14.80 9.13
C THR A 126 2.16 14.37 7.67
N ILE A 127 1.00 14.60 7.06
CA ILE A 127 0.85 14.72 5.61
C ILE A 127 1.74 15.92 5.22
N ARG A 128 2.77 15.68 4.42
CA ARG A 128 3.47 16.74 3.67
C ARG A 128 3.17 16.57 2.20
#